data_AF-A0AAU5Y355-F1
#
_entry.id   AF-A0AAU5Y355-F1
#
_cell.length_a   1.000
_cell.length_b   1.000
_cell.length_c   1.000
_cell.angle_alpha   90.00
_cell.angle_beta   90.00
_cell.angle_gamma   90.00
#
_symmetry.space_group_name_H-M   'P 1'
#
loop_
_entity.id
_entity.type
_entity.pdbx_description
1 polymer ?
#
loop_
_entity_poly.entity_id
_entity_poly.type
_entity_poly.pdbx_seq_one_letter_code
_entity_poly.pdbx_strand_id
1 'polypeptide(L)'
;MAGLRMDGVVVGEYARTAEEAADDLHAAAADVGGEGVSGESYGPLGAQIGLGESYGRAAGALRRQLVDGAEALKSAAEALRHVTVRHSGQDAEAAELITRAGRSE
;
A
#
# COMPACT_ATOMS: atom_id res chain seq x y z
N MET A 1 23.78 -20.23 13.13
CA MET A 1 22.55 -19.73 12.49
C MET A 1 22.94 -18.59 11.58
N ALA A 2 22.83 -18.75 10.27
CA ALA A 2 23.06 -17.66 9.33
C ALA A 2 21.92 -16.65 9.51
N GLY A 3 22.20 -15.57 10.23
CA GLY A 3 21.26 -14.46 10.36
C GLY A 3 20.95 -13.91 8.98
N LEU A 4 19.68 -13.88 8.62
CA LEU A 4 19.20 -13.26 7.40
C LEU A 4 19.56 -11.76 7.51
N ARG A 5 20.65 -11.33 6.89
CA ARG A 5 20.98 -9.90 6.78
C ARG A 5 19.97 -9.29 5.83
N MET A 6 18.92 -8.70 6.39
CA MET A 6 18.01 -7.85 5.63
C MET A 6 18.75 -6.58 5.24
N ASP A 7 18.83 -6.32 3.93
CA ASP A 7 19.31 -5.05 3.43
C ASP A 7 18.22 -3.98 3.67
N GLY A 8 18.47 -3.10 4.64
CA GLY A 8 17.54 -2.03 4.99
C GLY A 8 17.23 -1.06 3.84
N VAL A 9 18.14 -0.94 2.86
CA VAL A 9 17.91 -0.16 1.64
C VAL A 9 16.83 -0.83 0.79
N VAL A 10 16.96 -2.13 0.55
CA VAL A 10 15.99 -2.92 -0.23
C VAL A 10 14.61 -2.92 0.45
N VAL A 11 14.56 -3.12 1.77
CA VAL A 11 13.29 -3.08 2.53
C VAL A 11 12.66 -1.68 2.48
N GLY A 12 13.47 -0.63 2.54
CA GLY A 12 13.01 0.76 2.38
C GLY A 12 12.45 1.05 0.98
N GLU A 13 13.05 0.49 -0.07
CA GLU A 13 12.53 0.60 -1.44
C GLU A 13 11.20 -0.13 -1.60
N TYR A 14 11.06 -1.34 -1.04
CA TYR A 14 9.77 -2.05 -1.05
C TYR A 14 8.67 -1.29 -0.30
N ALA A 15 8.99 -0.63 0.81
CA ALA A 15 8.02 0.20 1.52
C ALA A 15 7.55 1.38 0.65
N ARG A 16 8.47 2.03 -0.07
CA ARG A 16 8.13 3.11 -1.00
C ARG A 16 7.24 2.62 -2.14
N THR A 17 7.60 1.50 -2.77
CA THR A 17 6.80 0.91 -3.85
C THR A 17 5.38 0.54 -3.37
N ALA A 18 5.24 0.05 -2.14
CA ALA A 18 3.94 -0.26 -1.57
C ALA A 18 3.10 1.01 -1.32
N GLU A 19 3.71 2.11 -0.91
CA GLU A 19 3.02 3.42 -0.79
C GLU A 19 2.56 3.96 -2.14
N GLU A 20 3.44 3.97 -3.14
CA GLU A 20 3.10 4.43 -4.50
C GLU A 20 1.93 3.62 -5.07
N ALA A 21 1.97 2.30 -4.92
CA ALA A 21 0.88 1.42 -5.34
C ALA A 21 -0.42 1.67 -4.56
N ALA A 22 -0.35 2.02 -3.27
CA ALA A 22 -1.52 2.36 -2.48
C ALA A 22 -2.17 3.68 -2.94
N ASP A 23 -1.35 4.66 -3.31
CA ASP A 23 -1.82 5.95 -3.82
C ASP A 23 -2.46 5.79 -5.21
N ASP A 24 -1.87 4.97 -6.09
CA ASP A 24 -2.45 4.61 -7.38
C ASP A 24 -3.81 3.94 -7.24
N LEU A 25 -3.95 3.01 -6.28
CA LEU A 25 -5.25 2.37 -5.99
C LEU A 25 -6.29 3.36 -5.46
N HIS A 26 -5.89 4.34 -4.65
CA HIS A 26 -6.78 5.40 -4.19
C HIS A 26 -7.24 6.30 -5.35
N ALA A 27 -6.33 6.67 -6.24
CA ALA A 27 -6.66 7.44 -7.44
C ALA A 27 -7.65 6.67 -8.34
N ALA A 28 -7.39 5.40 -8.60
CA ALA A 28 -8.30 4.54 -9.35
C ALA A 28 -9.67 4.40 -8.68
N ALA A 29 -9.72 4.31 -7.35
CA ALA A 29 -10.97 4.26 -6.60
C ALA A 29 -11.79 5.57 -6.73
N ALA A 30 -11.12 6.73 -6.76
CA ALA A 30 -11.74 8.02 -6.99
C ALA A 30 -12.35 8.10 -8.40
N ASP A 31 -11.62 7.62 -9.42
CA ASP A 31 -12.09 7.60 -10.81
C ASP A 31 -13.31 6.69 -11.00
N VAL A 32 -13.33 5.51 -10.36
CA VAL A 32 -14.49 4.59 -10.38
C VAL A 32 -15.71 5.19 -9.65
N GLY A 33 -15.48 6.10 -8.71
CA GLY A 33 -16.54 6.76 -7.94
C GLY A 33 -17.14 8.00 -8.60
N GLY A 34 -16.47 8.62 -9.56
CA GLY A 34 -16.89 9.87 -10.21
C GLY A 34 -17.87 9.63 -11.36
N GLU A 35 -19.11 10.12 -11.24
CA GLU A 35 -20.15 10.39 -12.26
C GLU A 35 -20.49 9.33 -13.34
N GLY A 36 -19.70 8.27 -13.54
CA GLY A 36 -19.69 7.46 -14.76
C GLY A 36 -20.68 6.31 -14.82
N VAL A 37 -21.47 6.08 -13.77
CA VAL A 37 -22.47 4.99 -13.73
C VAL A 37 -23.81 5.51 -13.20
N SER A 38 -24.30 6.62 -13.75
CA SER A 38 -25.70 6.99 -13.58
C SER A 38 -26.56 6.17 -14.55
N GLY A 39 -27.76 5.76 -14.12
CA GLY A 39 -28.66 4.93 -14.93
C GLY A 39 -29.06 5.54 -16.28
N GLU A 40 -28.88 6.86 -16.44
CA GLU A 40 -29.08 7.61 -17.68
C GLU A 40 -28.11 7.18 -18.79
N SER A 41 -26.93 6.65 -18.44
CA SER A 41 -25.92 6.17 -19.38
C SER A 41 -26.37 4.97 -20.22
N TYR A 42 -27.42 4.26 -19.80
CA TYR A 42 -27.90 3.02 -20.43
C TYR A 42 -29.24 3.17 -21.16
N GLY A 43 -29.78 4.39 -21.23
CA GLY A 43 -31.04 4.71 -21.91
C GLY A 43 -32.30 4.07 -21.27
N PRO A 44 -33.48 4.24 -21.91
CA PRO A 44 -34.77 3.84 -21.31
C PRO A 44 -34.92 2.33 -21.11
N LEU A 45 -34.44 1.51 -22.06
CA LEU A 45 -34.46 0.05 -21.94
C LEU A 45 -33.52 -0.41 -20.82
N GLY A 46 -32.32 0.18 -20.72
CA GLY A 46 -31.36 -0.09 -19.66
C GLY A 46 -31.89 0.27 -18.28
N ALA A 47 -32.65 1.36 -18.17
CA ALA A 47 -33.37 1.71 -16.96
C ALA A 47 -34.47 0.68 -16.61
N GLN A 48 -35.23 0.22 -17.61
CA GLN A 48 -36.30 -0.76 -17.42
C GLN A 48 -35.78 -2.11 -16.91
N ILE A 49 -34.60 -2.55 -17.35
CA ILE A 49 -33.99 -3.82 -16.92
C ILE A 49 -32.98 -3.65 -15.76
N GLY A 50 -32.89 -2.46 -15.15
CA GLY A 50 -32.05 -2.22 -13.97
C GLY A 50 -30.54 -2.31 -14.23
N LEU A 51 -30.10 -2.03 -15.46
CA LEU A 51 -28.70 -2.13 -15.85
C LEU A 51 -27.81 -1.15 -15.08
N GLY A 52 -28.25 0.10 -14.94
CA GLY A 52 -27.53 1.12 -14.17
C GLY A 52 -27.36 0.76 -12.70
N GLU A 53 -28.35 0.10 -12.11
CA GLU A 53 -28.27 -0.33 -10.71
C GLU A 53 -27.31 -1.51 -10.53
N SER A 54 -27.31 -2.46 -11.48
CA SER A 54 -26.38 -3.59 -11.50
C SER A 54 -24.93 -3.13 -11.66
N TYR A 55 -24.67 -2.24 -12.64
CA TYR A 55 -23.34 -1.65 -12.84
C TYR A 55 -22.94 -0.74 -11.69
N GLY A 56 -23.87 0.02 -11.09
CA GLY A 56 -23.59 0.84 -9.91
C GLY A 56 -23.18 0.00 -8.70
N ARG A 57 -23.82 -1.16 -8.48
CA ARG A 57 -23.39 -2.12 -7.44
C ARG A 57 -22.01 -2.72 -7.73
N ALA A 58 -21.75 -3.08 -8.98
CA ALA A 58 -20.45 -3.62 -9.39
C ALA A 58 -19.33 -2.59 -9.23
N ALA A 59 -19.54 -1.36 -9.70
CA ALA A 59 -18.61 -0.24 -9.53
C ALA A 59 -18.39 0.08 -8.04
N GLY A 60 -19.44 0.07 -7.23
CA GLY A 60 -19.32 0.23 -5.79
C GLY A 60 -18.55 -0.89 -5.10
N ALA A 61 -18.67 -2.14 -5.57
CA ALA A 61 -17.88 -3.26 -5.06
C ALA A 61 -16.41 -3.15 -5.45
N LEU A 62 -16.13 -2.82 -6.71
CA LEU A 62 -14.77 -2.59 -7.20
C LEU A 62 -14.09 -1.45 -6.42
N ARG A 63 -14.79 -0.32 -6.23
CA ARG A 63 -14.26 0.81 -5.46
C ARG A 63 -13.87 0.41 -4.03
N ARG A 64 -14.71 -0.38 -3.34
CA ARG A 64 -14.37 -0.87 -1.99
C ARG A 64 -13.11 -1.73 -2.01
N GLN A 65 -12.99 -2.66 -2.96
CA GLN A 65 -11.80 -3.49 -3.09
C GLN A 65 -10.53 -2.68 -3.35
N LEU A 66 -10.60 -1.62 -4.16
CA LEU A 66 -9.47 -0.73 -4.41
C LEU A 66 -9.05 0.02 -3.14
N VAL A 67 -10.02 0.56 -2.38
CA VAL A 67 -9.74 1.25 -1.10
C VAL A 67 -9.16 0.28 -0.07
N ASP A 68 -9.75 -0.90 0.11
CA ASP A 68 -9.29 -1.90 1.06
C ASP A 68 -7.86 -2.39 0.71
N GLY A 69 -7.58 -2.57 -0.59
CA GLY A 69 -6.24 -2.92 -1.08
C GLY A 69 -5.21 -1.82 -0.82
N ALA A 70 -5.58 -0.56 -0.99
CA ALA A 70 -4.69 0.56 -0.71
C ALA A 70 -4.37 0.69 0.79
N GLU A 71 -5.36 0.52 1.67
CA GLU A 71 -5.16 0.49 3.12
C GLU A 71 -4.20 -0.65 3.52
N ALA A 72 -4.37 -1.85 2.94
CA ALA A 72 -3.48 -2.98 3.20
C ALA A 72 -2.04 -2.69 2.77
N LEU A 73 -1.84 -2.05 1.61
CA LEU A 73 -0.51 -1.66 1.13
C LEU A 73 0.14 -0.58 2.01
N LYS A 74 -0.62 0.41 2.48
CA LYS A 74 -0.13 1.41 3.45
C LYS A 74 0.33 0.76 4.75
N SER A 75 -0.49 -0.15 5.30
CA SER A 75 -0.12 -0.89 6.51
C SER A 75 1.14 -1.74 6.31
N ALA A 76 1.28 -2.38 5.15
CA ALA A 76 2.49 -3.13 4.80
C ALA A 76 3.72 -2.21 4.70
N ALA A 77 3.60 -1.05 4.06
CA ALA A 77 4.68 -0.08 3.96
C ALA A 77 5.13 0.44 5.33
N GLU A 78 4.18 0.76 6.22
CA GLU A 78 4.46 1.16 7.60
C GLU A 78 5.21 0.06 8.36
N ALA A 79 4.77 -1.19 8.26
CA ALA A 79 5.44 -2.31 8.90
C ALA A 79 6.89 -2.49 8.38
N LEU A 80 7.10 -2.35 7.06
CA LEU A 80 8.43 -2.41 6.45
C LEU A 80 9.33 -1.26 6.94
N ARG A 81 8.81 -0.03 7.06
CA ARG A 81 9.55 1.10 7.64
C ARG A 81 9.95 0.84 9.10
N HIS A 82 9.04 0.29 9.91
CA HIS A 82 9.32 -0.08 11.29
C HIS A 82 10.46 -1.11 11.40
N VAL A 83 10.48 -2.11 10.51
CA VAL A 83 11.56 -3.10 10.44
C VAL A 83 12.89 -2.44 10.06
N THR A 84 12.90 -1.56 9.06
CA THR A 84 14.11 -0.84 8.65
C THR A 84 14.68 0.03 9.77
N VAL A 85 13.83 0.79 10.49
CA VAL A 85 14.27 1.62 11.63
C VAL A 85 14.84 0.77 12.76
N ARG A 86 14.17 -0.35 13.09
CA ARG A 86 14.63 -1.24 14.17
C ARG A 86 15.99 -1.85 13.86
N HIS A 87 16.21 -2.33 12.64
CA HIS A 87 17.48 -2.98 12.29
C HIS A 87 18.63 -1.98 12.04
N SER A 88 18.36 -0.82 11.42
CA SER A 88 19.39 0.21 11.25
C SER A 88 19.89 0.80 12.58
N GLY A 89 19.02 0.94 13.58
CA GLY A 89 19.40 1.37 14.93
C GLY A 89 20.29 0.35 15.66
N GLN A 90 20.01 -0.94 15.51
CA GLN A 90 20.81 -2.00 16.14
C GLN A 90 22.21 -2.12 15.53
N ASP A 91 22.35 -1.90 14.21
CA ASP A 91 23.64 -1.92 13.54
C ASP A 91 24.53 -0.73 13.97
N ALA A 92 23.94 0.45 14.17
CA ALA A 92 24.67 1.63 14.66
C ALA A 92 25.17 1.45 16.11
N GLU A 93 24.33 0.92 17.01
CA GLU A 93 24.72 0.62 18.39
C GLU A 93 25.81 -0.47 18.47
N ALA A 94 25.70 -1.51 17.64
CA ALA A 94 26.70 -2.57 17.55
C ALA A 94 28.05 -2.04 17.03
N ALA A 95 28.04 -1.16 16.02
CA ALA A 95 29.23 -0.52 15.50
C ALA A 95 29.91 0.40 16.54
N GLU A 96 29.12 1.13 17.33
CA GLU A 96 29.64 1.99 18.38
C GLU A 96 30.28 1.18 19.52
N LEU A 97 29.68 0.04 19.90
CA LEU A 97 30.25 -0.88 20.90
C LEU A 97 31.57 -1.51 20.44
N ILE A 98 31.68 -1.91 19.17
CA ILE A 98 32.92 -2.43 18.59
C ILE A 98 34.00 -1.35 18.55
N THR A 99 33.63 -0.13 18.13
CA THR A 99 34.56 1.02 18.08
C THR A 99 35.05 1.40 19.48
N ARG A 100 34.18 1.33 20.48
CA ARG A 100 34.52 1.59 21.88
C ARG A 100 35.44 0.50 22.44
N ALA A 101 35.18 -0.77 22.14
CA ALA A 101 36.02 -1.89 22.57
C ALA A 101 37.43 -1.84 21.95
N GLY A 102 37.55 -1.51 20.67
CA GLY A 102 38.83 -1.38 19.97
C GLY A 102 39.65 -0.13 20.34
N ARG A 103 39.10 0.79 21.14
CA ARG A 103 39.81 1.98 21.66
C ARG A 103 40.37 1.78 23.07
N SER A 104 40.07 0.63 23.68
CA SER A 104 40.51 0.24 25.03
C SER A 104 41.67 -0.76 25.03
N GLU A 105 42.23 -1.07 23.86
CA GLU A 105 43.53 -1.73 23.67
C GLU A 105 44.58 -0.71 23.20
#